data_AF-A0A6D2C5E6-F1
#
_entry.id   AF-A0A6D2C5E6-F1
#
_cell.length_a   1.000
_cell.length_b   1.000
_cell.length_c   1.000
_cell.angle_alpha   90.00
_cell.angle_beta   90.00
_cell.angle_gamma   90.00
#
_symmetry.space_group_name_H-M   'P 1'
#
loop_
_entity.id
_entity.type
_entity.pdbx_description
1 polymer ?
#
loop_
_entity_poly.entity_id
_entity_poly.type
_entity_poly.pdbx_seq_one_letter_code
_entity_poly.pdbx_strand_id
1 'polypeptide(L)'
;MRETLNTSRELLRLLATLDYVNNDFQGDVNKFKEELKQALQEILDKRDEALKQFETIITALETEVKDIKAIMQTLTQEREKYELLKQETEYYYNETFALYALCDDYATLCANLKNDCITLRDDMKAIQIDIDAIKEETRNYRDQVEFWHTSLVNMGYDKLVAKVNQLEALINAMREAKKQEMLEAITLLGDRYKAELKEIWLDYRALLAGDFKSYTAEMESLSKEIIELIDDKKLGALDEINITTLSSLASLNSAKQIAVDLIKHVTDEGIEELTQHKADYIVELQDTKTDSINSINEAFAGAGKTFMAEMARLNAEILGIKGELIAFGKDFKTEHLASSQTWTAPQGAKRNYLIFLQGGSGYDNSANNGGITSFGDLKSVQGGLGSTAGRGSNGECAFFAACLDGGTSVNVTIGEGRSSGFVSISYSANN
;
A
#
# COMPACT_ATOMS: atom_id res chain seq x y z
N MET A 1 -11.46 -77.30 -24.31
CA MET A 1 -10.05 -76.98 -24.68
C MET A 1 -9.96 -75.76 -25.60
N ARG A 2 -10.74 -75.67 -26.69
CA ARG A 2 -10.74 -74.50 -27.62
C ARG A 2 -11.34 -73.22 -27.01
N GLU A 3 -12.46 -73.33 -26.29
CA GLU A 3 -13.06 -72.20 -25.55
C GLU A 3 -12.15 -71.69 -24.43
N THR A 4 -11.56 -72.59 -23.65
CA THR A 4 -10.61 -72.26 -22.57
C THR A 4 -9.40 -71.47 -23.09
N LEU A 5 -8.90 -71.82 -24.28
CA LEU A 5 -7.79 -71.11 -24.95
C LEU A 5 -8.20 -69.71 -25.46
N ASN A 6 -9.47 -69.55 -25.83
CA ASN A 6 -10.02 -68.28 -26.27
C ASN A 6 -10.21 -67.33 -25.08
N THR A 7 -10.74 -67.83 -23.97
CA THR A 7 -10.84 -67.08 -22.70
C THR A 7 -9.47 -66.67 -22.16
N SER A 8 -8.47 -67.54 -22.24
CA SER A 8 -7.10 -67.18 -21.84
C SER A 8 -6.47 -66.11 -22.74
N ARG A 9 -6.77 -66.08 -24.05
CA ARG A 9 -6.32 -65.02 -24.97
C ARG A 9 -6.99 -63.67 -24.70
N GLU A 10 -8.28 -63.70 -24.41
CA GLU A 10 -9.08 -62.54 -23.98
C GLU A 10 -8.50 -61.93 -22.68
N LEU A 11 -8.26 -62.77 -21.67
CA LEU A 11 -7.64 -62.34 -20.41
C LEU A 11 -6.25 -61.74 -20.61
N LEU A 12 -5.41 -62.33 -21.48
CA LEU A 12 -4.09 -61.77 -21.83
C LEU A 12 -4.18 -60.40 -22.52
N ARG A 13 -5.19 -60.19 -23.38
CA ARG A 13 -5.44 -58.88 -24.02
C ARG A 13 -5.90 -57.83 -23.02
N LEU A 14 -6.80 -58.20 -22.11
CA LEU A 14 -7.26 -57.34 -21.02
C LEU A 14 -6.10 -56.96 -20.10
N LEU A 15 -5.25 -57.91 -19.73
CA LEU A 15 -4.03 -57.65 -18.95
C LEU A 15 -3.08 -56.69 -19.66
N ALA A 16 -2.84 -56.87 -20.96
CA ALA A 16 -2.00 -55.96 -21.74
C ALA A 16 -2.57 -54.54 -21.85
N THR A 17 -3.91 -54.42 -21.90
CA THR A 17 -4.58 -53.11 -21.95
C THR A 17 -4.54 -52.42 -20.59
N LEU A 18 -4.70 -53.17 -19.50
CA LEU A 18 -4.51 -52.67 -18.14
C LEU A 18 -3.07 -52.20 -17.90
N ASP A 19 -2.07 -52.94 -18.37
CA ASP A 19 -0.66 -52.53 -18.29
C ASP A 19 -0.39 -51.25 -19.10
N TYR A 20 -1.01 -51.11 -20.27
CA TYR A 20 -0.88 -49.88 -21.08
C TYR A 20 -1.50 -48.67 -20.36
N VAL A 21 -2.74 -48.79 -19.89
CA VAL A 21 -3.44 -47.71 -19.15
C VAL A 21 -2.70 -47.35 -17.86
N ASN A 22 -2.15 -48.33 -17.16
CA ASN A 22 -1.37 -48.07 -15.93
C ASN A 22 -0.05 -47.34 -16.23
N ASN A 23 0.63 -47.68 -17.33
CA ASN A 23 1.83 -46.96 -17.77
C ASN A 23 1.51 -45.53 -18.21
N ASP A 24 0.41 -45.32 -18.93
CA ASP A 24 -0.05 -44.01 -19.38
C ASP A 24 -0.40 -43.11 -18.17
N PHE A 25 -1.16 -43.64 -17.22
CA PHE A 25 -1.47 -42.95 -15.96
C PHE A 25 -0.21 -42.62 -15.14
N GLN A 26 0.77 -43.52 -15.08
CA GLN A 26 2.06 -43.20 -14.44
C GLN A 26 2.83 -42.11 -15.20
N GLY A 27 2.73 -42.07 -16.53
CA GLY A 27 3.28 -40.99 -17.36
C GLY A 27 2.69 -39.64 -17.00
N ASP A 28 1.36 -39.55 -16.96
CA ASP A 28 0.63 -38.32 -16.59
C ASP A 28 0.92 -37.88 -15.16
N VAL A 29 0.96 -38.82 -14.20
CA VAL A 29 1.31 -38.51 -12.80
C VAL A 29 2.73 -37.96 -12.69
N ASN A 30 3.69 -38.51 -13.44
CA ASN A 30 5.06 -38.02 -13.45
C ASN A 30 5.16 -36.64 -14.11
N LYS A 31 4.43 -36.40 -15.21
CA LYS A 31 4.37 -35.10 -15.88
C LYS A 31 3.80 -34.03 -14.96
N PHE A 32 2.64 -34.31 -14.35
CA PHE A 32 2.01 -33.42 -13.38
C PHE A 32 2.91 -33.13 -12.18
N LYS A 33 3.67 -34.13 -11.69
CA LYS A 33 4.62 -33.94 -10.60
C LYS A 33 5.77 -32.99 -10.97
N GLU A 34 6.28 -33.05 -12.21
CA GLU A 34 7.33 -32.12 -12.65
C GLU A 34 6.78 -30.71 -12.91
N GLU A 35 5.59 -30.58 -13.49
CA GLU A 35 4.91 -29.27 -13.61
C GLU A 35 4.70 -28.61 -12.25
N LEU A 36 4.27 -29.39 -11.25
CA LEU A 36 4.04 -28.90 -9.89
C LEU A 36 5.35 -28.52 -9.19
N LYS A 37 6.45 -29.24 -9.41
CA LYS A 37 7.78 -28.83 -8.95
C LYS A 37 8.25 -27.54 -9.59
N GLN A 38 8.01 -27.38 -10.89
CA GLN A 38 8.44 -26.20 -11.63
C GLN A 38 7.68 -24.95 -11.18
N ALA A 39 6.35 -25.06 -11.03
CA ALA A 39 5.52 -24.01 -10.45
C ALA A 39 5.94 -23.66 -9.00
N LEU A 40 6.26 -24.67 -8.18
CA LEU A 40 6.77 -24.43 -6.82
C LEU A 40 8.11 -23.68 -6.84
N GLN A 41 9.00 -24.00 -7.78
CA GLN A 41 10.28 -23.33 -7.92
C GLN A 41 10.12 -21.87 -8.34
N GLU A 42 9.23 -21.58 -9.30
CA GLU A 42 8.95 -20.19 -9.69
C GLU A 42 8.37 -19.35 -8.54
N ILE A 43 7.53 -19.94 -7.70
CA ILE A 43 7.01 -19.27 -6.50
C ILE A 43 8.14 -18.98 -5.50
N LEU A 44 9.06 -19.93 -5.31
CA LEU A 44 10.22 -19.74 -4.43
C LEU A 44 11.15 -18.65 -4.96
N ASP A 45 11.41 -18.63 -6.26
CA ASP A 45 12.28 -17.64 -6.90
C ASP A 45 11.66 -16.22 -6.79
N LYS A 46 10.34 -16.09 -7.02
CA LYS A 46 9.62 -14.81 -6.83
C LYS A 46 9.64 -14.35 -5.37
N ARG A 47 9.52 -15.26 -4.41
CA ARG A 47 9.63 -14.94 -2.97
C ARG A 47 11.03 -14.42 -2.65
N ASP A 48 12.06 -15.06 -3.14
CA ASP A 48 13.44 -14.70 -2.83
C ASP A 48 13.83 -13.36 -3.47
N GLU A 49 13.33 -13.06 -4.67
CA GLU A 49 13.49 -11.74 -5.28
C GLU A 49 12.75 -10.64 -4.48
N ALA A 50 11.52 -10.91 -4.02
CA ALA A 50 10.79 -9.98 -3.17
C ALA A 50 11.52 -9.71 -1.83
N LEU A 51 12.10 -10.74 -1.22
CA LEU A 51 12.91 -10.58 0.01
C LEU A 51 14.12 -9.68 -0.24
N LYS A 52 14.80 -9.84 -1.38
CA LYS A 52 15.96 -9.01 -1.75
C LYS A 52 15.58 -7.55 -2.01
N GLN A 53 14.42 -7.31 -2.60
CA GLN A 53 13.87 -5.95 -2.76
C GLN A 53 13.55 -5.33 -1.40
N PHE A 54 12.96 -6.08 -0.47
CA PHE A 54 12.71 -5.60 0.89
C PHE A 54 14.00 -5.23 1.64
N GLU A 55 15.06 -6.05 1.54
CA GLU A 55 16.38 -5.73 2.13
C GLU A 55 16.97 -4.44 1.56
N THR A 56 16.81 -4.21 0.25
CA THR A 56 17.27 -2.98 -0.41
C THR A 56 16.53 -1.76 0.14
N ILE A 57 15.20 -1.85 0.29
CA ILE A 57 14.37 -0.78 0.85
C ILE A 57 14.74 -0.51 2.31
N ILE A 58 14.94 -1.55 3.13
CA ILE A 58 15.34 -1.42 4.53
C ILE A 58 16.67 -0.66 4.63
N THR A 59 17.64 -1.01 3.79
CA THR A 59 18.97 -0.38 3.79
C THR A 59 18.89 1.11 3.39
N ALA A 60 18.04 1.45 2.41
CA ALA A 60 17.79 2.83 2.02
C ALA A 60 17.15 3.64 3.18
N LEU A 61 16.14 3.08 3.85
CA LEU A 61 15.49 3.70 5.01
C LEU A 61 16.46 3.90 6.17
N GLU A 62 17.32 2.93 6.46
CA GLU A 62 18.36 3.06 7.49
C GLU A 62 19.33 4.21 7.19
N THR A 63 19.65 4.41 5.91
CA THR A 63 20.50 5.52 5.46
C THR A 63 19.80 6.86 5.63
N GLU A 64 18.53 6.99 5.22
CA GLU A 64 17.76 8.21 5.42
C GLU A 64 17.59 8.57 6.90
N VAL A 65 17.32 7.57 7.76
CA VAL A 65 17.22 7.78 9.22
C VAL A 65 18.53 8.30 9.80
N LYS A 66 19.68 7.82 9.29
CA LYS A 66 21.00 8.30 9.69
C LYS A 66 21.21 9.75 9.29
N ASP A 67 20.83 10.13 8.07
CA ASP A 67 20.95 11.51 7.58
C ASP A 67 20.03 12.47 8.34
N ILE A 68 18.80 12.07 8.64
CA ILE A 68 17.88 12.85 9.49
C ILE A 68 18.48 13.10 10.88
N LYS A 69 19.10 12.10 11.49
CA LYS A 69 19.78 12.27 12.79
C LYS A 69 20.92 13.28 12.71
N ALA A 70 21.69 13.28 11.62
CA ALA A 70 22.76 14.26 11.41
C ALA A 70 22.20 15.68 11.28
N ILE A 71 21.14 15.87 10.49
CA ILE A 71 20.47 17.16 10.32
C ILE A 71 19.92 17.67 11.66
N MET A 72 19.29 16.81 12.46
CA MET A 72 18.80 17.18 13.79
C MET A 72 19.91 17.66 14.74
N GLN A 73 21.09 17.04 14.69
CA GLN A 73 22.24 17.51 15.48
C GLN A 73 22.70 18.91 15.04
N THR A 74 22.79 19.16 13.73
CA THR A 74 23.15 20.49 13.21
C THR A 74 22.13 21.55 13.61
N LEU A 75 20.83 21.25 13.50
CA LEU A 75 19.75 22.14 13.94
C LEU A 75 19.80 22.47 15.44
N THR A 76 20.20 21.51 16.26
CA THR A 76 20.37 21.72 17.71
C THR A 76 21.53 22.70 17.97
N GLN A 77 22.66 22.54 17.28
CA GLN A 77 23.80 23.45 17.40
C GLN A 77 23.49 24.87 16.92
N GLU A 78 22.79 25.02 15.80
CA GLU A 78 22.38 26.34 15.30
C GLU A 78 21.38 27.03 16.24
N ARG A 79 20.49 26.28 16.88
CA ARG A 79 19.58 26.82 17.90
C ARG A 79 20.34 27.36 19.11
N GLU A 80 21.37 26.65 19.58
CA GLU A 80 22.22 27.11 20.69
C GLU A 80 22.96 28.42 20.34
N LYS A 81 23.50 28.52 19.11
CA LYS A 81 24.12 29.76 18.63
C LYS A 81 23.13 30.93 18.57
N TYR A 82 21.90 30.67 18.12
CA TYR A 82 20.86 31.70 18.06
C TYR A 82 20.52 32.25 19.45
N GLU A 83 20.38 31.39 20.46
CA GLU A 83 20.11 31.84 21.84
C GLU A 83 21.27 32.66 22.42
N LEU A 84 22.53 32.31 22.11
CA LEU A 84 23.69 33.13 22.48
C LEU A 84 23.65 34.52 21.83
N LEU A 85 23.39 34.59 20.52
CA LEU A 85 23.30 35.86 19.79
C LEU A 85 22.15 36.75 20.33
N LYS A 86 21.04 36.13 20.72
CA LYS A 86 19.91 36.83 21.33
C LYS A 86 20.30 37.45 22.67
N GLN A 87 21.01 36.73 23.53
CA GLN A 87 21.51 37.26 24.81
C GLN A 87 22.51 38.41 24.59
N GLU A 88 23.39 38.28 23.59
CA GLU A 88 24.36 39.32 23.24
C GLU A 88 23.67 40.59 22.71
N THR A 89 22.60 40.45 21.92
CA THR A 89 21.80 41.58 21.45
C THR A 89 21.11 42.32 22.61
N GLU A 90 20.57 41.57 23.57
CA GLU A 90 19.95 42.13 24.78
C GLU A 90 20.97 42.88 25.65
N TYR A 91 22.19 42.34 25.77
CA TYR A 91 23.30 43.01 26.44
C TYR A 91 23.62 44.37 25.79
N TYR A 92 23.82 44.41 24.47
CA TYR A 92 24.13 45.66 23.77
C TYR A 92 23.00 46.68 23.82
N TYR A 93 21.74 46.23 23.80
CA TYR A 93 20.59 47.12 23.99
C TYR A 93 20.63 47.80 25.36
N ASN A 94 20.87 47.04 26.43
CA ASN A 94 20.96 47.58 27.78
C ASN A 94 22.14 48.54 27.95
N GLU A 95 23.30 48.21 27.37
CA GLU A 95 24.49 49.07 27.43
C GLU A 95 24.28 50.39 26.67
N THR A 96 23.62 50.34 25.51
CA THR A 96 23.23 51.53 24.74
C THR A 96 22.30 52.43 25.56
N PHE A 97 21.30 51.84 26.23
CA PHE A 97 20.39 52.58 27.10
C PHE A 97 21.11 53.26 28.27
N ALA A 98 22.06 52.57 28.90
CA ALA A 98 22.88 53.14 29.97
C ALA A 98 23.75 54.31 29.46
N LEU A 99 24.30 54.20 28.25
CA LEU A 99 25.08 55.27 27.64
C LEU A 99 24.22 56.51 27.37
N TYR A 100 22.99 56.33 26.89
CA TYR A 100 22.04 57.42 26.70
C TYR A 100 21.74 58.16 28.01
N ALA A 101 21.51 57.43 29.10
CA ALA A 101 21.30 58.03 30.41
C ALA A 101 22.51 58.85 30.87
N LEU A 102 23.73 58.33 30.66
CA LEU A 102 24.96 59.06 31.00
C LEU A 102 25.13 60.34 30.16
N CYS A 103 24.77 60.31 28.88
CA CYS A 103 24.80 61.49 28.02
C CYS A 103 23.83 62.57 28.50
N ASP A 104 22.64 62.19 28.98
CA ASP A 104 21.64 63.12 29.51
C ASP A 104 22.11 63.78 30.83
N ASP A 105 22.70 62.98 31.72
CA ASP A 105 23.35 63.48 32.95
C ASP A 105 24.48 64.47 32.62
N TYR A 106 25.31 64.16 31.62
CA TYR A 106 26.40 65.03 31.19
C TYR A 106 25.87 66.33 30.57
N ALA A 107 24.81 66.26 29.76
CA ALA A 107 24.16 67.46 29.21
C ALA A 107 23.63 68.37 30.33
N THR A 108 23.02 67.78 31.36
CA THR A 108 22.56 68.50 32.55
C THR A 108 23.72 69.16 33.29
N LEU A 109 24.84 68.45 33.48
CA LEU A 109 26.06 69.01 34.08
C LEU A 109 26.61 70.20 33.28
N CYS A 110 26.70 70.07 31.96
CA CYS A 110 27.17 71.16 31.09
C CYS A 110 26.26 72.39 31.17
N ALA A 111 24.93 72.18 31.22
CA ALA A 111 23.97 73.28 31.38
C ALA A 111 24.17 74.02 32.72
N ASN A 112 24.39 73.27 33.81
CA ASN A 112 24.66 73.85 35.12
C ASN A 112 25.98 74.64 35.14
N LEU A 113 27.08 74.06 34.64
CA LEU A 113 28.37 74.75 34.54
C LEU A 113 28.30 76.03 33.70
N LYS A 114 27.51 76.02 32.62
CA LYS A 114 27.27 77.22 31.81
C LYS A 114 26.59 78.32 32.62
N ASN A 115 25.57 77.97 33.40
CA ASN A 115 24.87 78.92 34.26
C ASN A 115 25.79 79.50 35.35
N ASP A 116 26.62 78.65 35.97
CA ASP A 116 27.60 79.09 36.97
C ASP A 116 28.63 80.06 36.36
N CYS A 117 29.14 79.75 35.16
CA CYS A 117 30.05 80.63 34.43
C CYS A 117 29.43 81.98 34.06
N ILE A 118 28.13 82.01 33.72
CA ILE A 118 27.40 83.26 33.45
C ILE A 118 27.30 84.07 34.73
N THR A 119 26.94 83.43 35.84
CA THR A 119 26.80 84.08 37.14
C THR A 119 28.12 84.71 37.58
N LEU A 120 29.22 83.94 37.53
CA LEU A 120 30.56 84.45 37.84
C LEU A 120 30.99 85.61 36.94
N ARG A 121 30.67 85.57 35.64
CA ARG A 121 30.96 86.67 34.71
C ARG A 121 30.23 87.94 35.12
N ASP A 122 28.97 87.83 35.48
CA ASP A 122 28.15 88.99 35.86
C ASP A 122 28.60 89.57 37.20
N ASP A 123 28.96 88.73 38.16
CA ASP A 123 29.58 89.14 39.42
C ASP A 123 30.92 89.88 39.17
N MET A 124 31.76 89.37 38.27
CA MET A 124 33.01 90.05 37.89
C MET A 124 32.77 91.42 37.26
N LYS A 125 31.74 91.57 36.42
CA LYS A 125 31.36 92.86 35.84
C LYS A 125 30.90 93.84 36.91
N ALA A 126 30.10 93.38 37.89
CA ALA A 126 29.66 94.21 39.01
C ALA A 126 30.86 94.73 39.82
N ILE A 127 31.81 93.85 40.16
CA ILE A 127 33.05 94.23 40.84
C ILE A 127 33.86 95.24 40.02
N GLN A 128 33.90 95.09 38.69
CA GLN A 128 34.63 96.03 37.82
C GLN A 128 34.02 97.44 37.84
N ILE A 129 32.68 97.53 37.85
CA ILE A 129 31.96 98.80 38.00
C ILE A 129 32.33 99.45 39.33
N ASP A 130 32.33 98.67 40.42
CA ASP A 130 32.70 99.17 41.76
C ASP A 130 34.16 99.68 41.80
N ILE A 131 35.09 98.96 41.17
CA ILE A 131 36.49 99.38 41.06
C ILE A 131 36.61 100.72 40.32
N ASP A 132 35.88 100.89 39.22
CA ASP A 132 35.97 102.11 38.42
C ASP A 132 35.32 103.30 39.14
N ALA A 133 34.23 103.07 39.90
CA ALA A 133 33.66 104.06 40.79
C ALA A 133 34.68 104.50 41.88
N ILE A 134 35.36 103.54 42.52
CA ILE A 134 36.40 103.83 43.52
C ILE A 134 37.57 104.63 42.93
N LYS A 135 38.03 104.29 41.71
CA LYS A 135 39.10 105.03 41.03
C LYS A 135 38.70 106.49 40.77
N GLU A 136 37.47 106.71 40.32
CA GLU A 136 36.97 108.05 40.03
C GLU A 136 36.80 108.87 41.32
N GLU A 137 36.32 108.26 42.38
CA GLU A 137 36.28 108.90 43.71
C GLU A 137 37.70 109.26 44.19
N THR A 138 38.66 108.35 44.02
CA THR A 138 40.07 108.57 44.37
C THR A 138 40.70 109.72 43.57
N ARG A 139 40.38 109.86 42.29
CA ARG A 139 40.81 110.99 41.45
C ARG A 139 40.21 112.30 41.94
N ASN A 140 38.90 112.33 42.20
CA ASN A 140 38.24 113.51 42.75
C ASN A 140 38.87 113.94 44.09
N TYR A 141 39.16 112.99 44.99
CA TYR A 141 39.87 113.32 46.24
C TYR A 141 41.28 113.86 45.98
N ARG A 142 42.02 113.29 45.03
CA ARG A 142 43.35 113.78 44.64
C ARG A 142 43.30 115.22 44.13
N ASP A 143 42.40 115.51 43.19
CA ASP A 143 42.27 116.83 42.57
C ASP A 143 41.81 117.87 43.60
N GLN A 144 40.92 117.50 44.52
CA GLN A 144 40.56 118.34 45.64
C GLN A 144 41.77 118.64 46.53
N VAL A 145 42.53 117.61 46.94
CA VAL A 145 43.73 117.79 47.77
C VAL A 145 44.76 118.68 47.07
N GLU A 146 44.97 118.51 45.77
CA GLU A 146 45.87 119.35 44.97
C GLU A 146 45.38 120.80 44.90
N PHE A 147 44.09 121.02 44.63
CA PHE A 147 43.47 122.35 44.67
C PHE A 147 43.62 123.03 46.04
N TRP A 148 43.39 122.30 47.13
CA TRP A 148 43.58 122.80 48.49
C TRP A 148 45.04 123.14 48.75
N HIS A 149 45.98 122.29 48.32
CA HIS A 149 47.41 122.52 48.46
C HIS A 149 47.85 123.78 47.69
N THR A 150 47.49 123.91 46.42
CA THR A 150 47.83 125.09 45.60
C THR A 150 47.16 126.38 46.10
N SER A 151 45.92 126.29 46.61
CA SER A 151 45.19 127.43 47.16
C SER A 151 45.77 127.90 48.50
N LEU A 152 46.21 126.97 49.36
CA LEU A 152 46.84 127.29 50.65
C LEU A 152 48.25 127.86 50.49
N VAL A 153 49.02 127.39 49.50
CA VAL A 153 50.38 127.88 49.23
C VAL A 153 50.41 129.33 48.68
N ASN A 154 49.30 129.81 48.08
CA ASN A 154 49.25 131.10 47.38
C ASN A 154 48.39 132.20 48.04
N MET A 155 47.84 132.00 49.26
CA MET A 155 47.00 133.00 49.92
C MET A 155 47.63 133.55 51.20
N GLY A 156 47.78 134.89 51.25
CA GLY A 156 48.03 135.62 52.49
C GLY A 156 46.85 135.51 53.46
N TYR A 157 47.17 135.37 54.74
CA TYR A 157 46.29 134.95 55.85
C TYR A 157 44.93 135.67 55.91
N ASP A 158 44.88 136.97 55.59
CA ASP A 158 43.66 137.78 55.76
C ASP A 158 42.60 137.57 54.65
N LYS A 159 42.97 136.99 53.50
CA LYS A 159 42.02 136.66 52.42
C LYS A 159 41.39 135.27 52.56
N LEU A 160 41.98 134.39 53.38
CA LEU A 160 41.53 133.02 53.59
C LEU A 160 40.21 132.98 54.39
N VAL A 161 40.07 133.85 55.40
CA VAL A 161 38.92 133.90 56.31
C VAL A 161 37.64 134.41 55.61
N ALA A 162 37.76 135.38 54.71
CA ALA A 162 36.60 135.93 53.99
C ALA A 162 36.02 134.96 52.95
N LYS A 163 36.86 134.13 52.32
CA LYS A 163 36.44 133.13 51.33
C LYS A 163 35.76 131.91 51.94
N VAL A 164 36.17 131.50 53.14
CA VAL A 164 35.55 130.37 53.87
C VAL A 164 34.08 130.65 54.17
N ASN A 165 33.75 131.87 54.63
CA ASN A 165 32.37 132.25 54.96
C ASN A 165 31.46 132.39 53.72
N GLN A 166 32.00 132.75 52.55
CA GLN A 166 31.23 132.78 51.29
C GLN A 166 31.00 131.37 50.71
N LEU A 167 31.95 130.45 50.89
CA LEU A 167 31.83 129.07 50.44
C LEU A 167 30.81 128.27 51.26
N GLU A 168 30.70 128.50 52.58
CA GLU A 168 29.68 127.86 53.42
C GLU A 168 28.24 128.19 52.99
N ALA A 169 27.97 129.41 52.54
CA ALA A 169 26.65 129.82 52.05
C ALA A 169 26.30 129.20 50.68
N LEU A 170 27.29 129.05 49.79
CA LEU A 170 27.14 128.48 48.44
C LEU A 170 27.02 126.95 48.46
N ILE A 171 27.70 126.28 49.40
CA ILE A 171 27.65 124.82 49.59
C ILE A 171 26.24 124.35 49.98
N ASN A 172 25.51 125.11 50.78
CA ASN A 172 24.15 124.76 51.19
C ASN A 172 23.10 124.91 50.08
N ALA A 173 23.30 125.84 49.13
CA ALA A 173 22.39 126.04 48.00
C ALA A 173 22.63 125.03 46.85
N MET A 174 23.89 124.64 46.61
CA MET A 174 24.23 123.68 45.54
C MET A 174 23.86 122.22 45.86
N ARG A 175 23.82 121.84 47.15
CA ARG A 175 23.52 120.46 47.57
C ARG A 175 22.13 120.01 47.11
N GLU A 176 21.12 120.88 47.16
CA GLU A 176 19.74 120.49 46.90
C GLU A 176 19.32 120.60 45.42
N ALA A 177 19.92 121.53 44.66
CA ALA A 177 19.75 121.58 43.20
C ALA A 177 20.41 120.37 42.50
N LYS A 178 21.60 119.96 42.95
CA LYS A 178 22.37 118.87 42.32
C LYS A 178 21.79 117.49 42.60
N LYS A 179 21.14 117.32 43.75
CA LYS A 179 20.41 116.09 44.10
C LYS A 179 19.23 115.83 43.16
N GLN A 180 18.52 116.88 42.75
CA GLN A 180 17.35 116.76 41.87
C GLN A 180 17.75 116.51 40.41
N GLU A 181 18.82 117.16 39.93
CA GLU A 181 19.37 116.97 38.58
C GLU A 181 19.98 115.56 38.40
N MET A 182 20.65 115.03 39.44
CA MET A 182 21.15 113.65 39.42
C MET A 182 20.02 112.61 39.38
N LEU A 183 18.90 112.85 40.09
CA LEU A 183 17.76 111.93 40.07
C LEU A 183 17.10 111.84 38.69
N GLU A 184 16.94 112.97 37.99
CA GLU A 184 16.39 112.98 36.62
C GLU A 184 17.36 112.34 35.62
N ALA A 185 18.67 112.61 35.73
CA ALA A 185 19.68 111.99 34.87
C ALA A 185 19.80 110.47 35.07
N ILE A 186 19.74 109.99 36.32
CA ILE A 186 19.75 108.55 36.65
C ILE A 186 18.51 107.86 36.08
N THR A 187 17.35 108.51 36.15
CA THR A 187 16.10 107.94 35.61
C THR A 187 16.18 107.83 34.08
N LEU A 188 16.67 108.87 33.39
CA LEU A 188 16.81 108.87 31.93
C LEU A 188 17.84 107.84 31.43
N LEU A 189 18.97 107.68 32.13
CA LEU A 189 19.99 106.66 31.86
C LEU A 189 19.46 105.25 32.12
N GLY A 190 18.74 105.06 33.24
CA GLY A 190 18.11 103.79 33.57
C GLY A 190 17.12 103.32 32.50
N ASP A 191 16.28 104.22 32.01
CA ASP A 191 15.31 103.92 30.94
C ASP A 191 16.00 103.61 29.60
N ARG A 192 17.10 104.32 29.27
CA ARG A 192 17.87 104.07 28.04
C ARG A 192 18.59 102.73 28.07
N TYR A 193 19.27 102.41 29.16
CA TYR A 193 19.94 101.11 29.34
C TYR A 193 18.94 99.95 29.34
N LYS A 194 17.75 100.14 29.93
CA LYS A 194 16.69 99.14 29.92
C LYS A 194 16.14 98.89 28.52
N ALA A 195 16.09 99.91 27.66
CA ALA A 195 15.69 99.77 26.26
C ALA A 195 16.76 99.04 25.43
N GLU A 196 18.04 99.41 25.56
CA GLU A 196 19.16 98.76 24.84
C GLU A 196 19.34 97.29 25.25
N LEU A 197 19.24 96.97 26.55
CA LEU A 197 19.29 95.59 27.03
C LEU A 197 18.12 94.74 26.51
N LYS A 198 16.94 95.35 26.33
CA LYS A 198 15.78 94.65 25.77
C LYS A 198 15.97 94.34 24.28
N GLU A 199 16.58 95.25 23.53
CA GLU A 199 16.87 95.05 22.11
C GLU A 199 17.93 93.96 21.90
N ILE A 200 19.04 94.01 22.66
CA ILE A 200 20.09 92.97 22.64
C ILE A 200 19.52 91.61 23.03
N TRP A 201 18.63 91.55 24.04
CA TRP A 201 17.97 90.30 24.43
C TRP A 201 17.05 89.75 23.35
N LEU A 202 16.33 90.61 22.62
CA LEU A 202 15.48 90.21 21.50
C LEU A 202 16.29 89.67 20.32
N ASP A 203 17.41 90.32 19.99
CA ASP A 203 18.32 89.87 18.92
C ASP A 203 18.98 88.53 19.26
N TYR A 204 19.51 88.38 20.48
CA TYR A 204 20.06 87.10 20.93
C TYR A 204 19.02 85.98 20.97
N ARG A 205 17.78 86.29 21.37
CA ARG A 205 16.68 85.33 21.36
C ARG A 205 16.32 84.91 19.94
N ALA A 206 16.32 85.83 18.98
CA ALA A 206 16.05 85.52 17.58
C ALA A 206 17.17 84.65 16.96
N LEU A 207 18.43 84.93 17.31
CA LEU A 207 19.59 84.18 16.81
C LEU A 207 19.60 82.74 17.36
N LEU A 208 19.40 82.58 18.68
CA LEU A 208 19.28 81.26 19.31
C LEU A 208 18.07 80.46 18.81
N ALA A 209 16.93 81.12 18.55
CA ALA A 209 15.77 80.46 17.97
C ALA A 209 16.02 80.01 16.52
N GLY A 210 16.80 80.78 15.75
CA GLY A 210 17.23 80.40 14.40
C GLY A 210 18.15 79.18 14.39
N ASP A 211 19.20 79.20 15.21
CA ASP A 211 20.16 78.10 15.30
C ASP A 211 19.50 76.81 15.81
N PHE A 212 18.62 76.91 16.82
CA PHE A 212 17.88 75.75 17.33
C PHE A 212 16.94 75.15 16.27
N LYS A 213 16.31 76.01 15.45
CA LYS A 213 15.44 75.57 14.36
C LYS A 213 16.22 74.88 13.23
N SER A 214 17.44 75.35 12.94
CA SER A 214 18.35 74.69 11.99
C SER A 214 18.77 73.31 12.50
N TYR A 215 19.19 73.22 13.75
CA TYR A 215 19.60 71.95 14.37
C TYR A 215 18.45 70.94 14.43
N THR A 216 17.24 71.40 14.75
CA THR A 216 16.05 70.55 14.79
C THR A 216 15.69 70.03 13.39
N ALA A 217 15.78 70.87 12.37
CA ALA A 217 15.53 70.48 10.98
C ALA A 217 16.57 69.48 10.46
N GLU A 218 17.85 69.65 10.80
CA GLU A 218 18.91 68.70 10.46
C GLU A 218 18.69 67.35 11.16
N MET A 219 18.35 67.36 12.46
CA MET A 219 18.05 66.13 13.20
C MET A 219 16.79 65.41 12.68
N GLU A 220 15.73 66.15 12.31
CA GLU A 220 14.55 65.57 11.65
C GLU A 220 14.90 64.98 10.28
N SER A 221 15.73 65.65 9.49
CA SER A 221 16.20 65.15 8.20
C SER A 221 16.99 63.86 8.36
N LEU A 222 17.92 63.82 9.31
CA LEU A 222 18.77 62.66 9.58
C LEU A 222 17.94 61.48 10.14
N SER A 223 16.98 61.77 11.02
CA SER A 223 16.04 60.77 11.51
C SER A 223 15.21 60.18 10.38
N LYS A 224 14.77 61.00 9.43
CA LYS A 224 13.98 60.56 8.28
C LYS A 224 14.80 59.70 7.32
N GLU A 225 16.05 60.09 7.07
CA GLU A 225 16.99 59.34 6.23
C GLU A 225 17.32 57.97 6.84
N ILE A 226 17.52 57.90 8.17
CA ILE A 226 17.71 56.62 8.88
C ILE A 226 16.47 55.73 8.78
N ILE A 227 15.27 56.29 8.94
CA ILE A 227 14.01 55.53 8.83
C ILE A 227 13.84 54.97 7.41
N GLU A 228 14.05 55.79 6.37
CA GLU A 228 13.97 55.36 4.98
C GLU A 228 14.99 54.25 4.68
N LEU A 229 16.21 54.34 5.21
CA LEU A 229 17.25 53.33 5.00
C LEU A 229 16.95 52.01 5.72
N ILE A 230 16.32 52.07 6.91
CA ILE A 230 15.82 50.88 7.62
C ILE A 230 14.68 50.23 6.84
N ASP A 231 13.72 51.03 6.36
CA ASP A 231 12.57 50.52 5.59
C ASP A 231 13.01 49.89 4.27
N ASP A 232 13.94 50.51 3.53
CA ASP A 232 14.52 49.95 2.30
C ASP A 232 15.24 48.62 2.55
N LYS A 233 16.06 48.55 3.61
CA LYS A 233 16.74 47.30 3.98
C LYS A 233 15.76 46.21 4.41
N LYS A 234 14.70 46.58 5.13
CA LYS A 234 13.64 45.66 5.54
C LYS A 234 12.88 45.14 4.32
N LEU A 235 12.57 46.00 3.36
CA LEU A 235 11.90 45.62 2.11
C LEU A 235 12.78 44.66 1.30
N GLY A 236 14.07 44.97 1.14
CA GLY A 236 15.02 44.12 0.44
C GLY A 236 15.18 42.74 1.07
N ALA A 237 15.28 42.67 2.40
CA ALA A 237 15.33 41.39 3.12
C ALA A 237 14.02 40.59 2.97
N LEU A 238 12.86 41.27 2.96
CA LEU A 238 11.57 40.64 2.75
C LEU A 238 11.44 40.06 1.33
N ASP A 239 11.92 40.79 0.33
CA ASP A 239 11.94 40.37 -1.07
C ASP A 239 12.88 39.18 -1.27
N GLU A 240 14.07 39.17 -0.67
CA GLU A 240 14.99 38.03 -0.72
C GLU A 240 14.38 36.78 -0.06
N ILE A 241 13.74 36.93 1.10
CA ILE A 241 13.02 35.83 1.76
C ILE A 241 11.89 35.32 0.87
N ASN A 242 11.11 36.21 0.25
CA ASN A 242 10.01 35.84 -0.64
C ASN A 242 10.51 35.12 -1.89
N ILE A 243 11.55 35.63 -2.55
CA ILE A 243 12.15 35.01 -3.74
C ILE A 243 12.66 33.61 -3.39
N THR A 244 13.39 33.48 -2.28
CA THR A 244 13.93 32.19 -1.83
C THR A 244 12.80 31.21 -1.51
N THR A 245 11.79 31.65 -0.75
CA THR A 245 10.64 30.82 -0.36
C THR A 245 9.83 30.38 -1.58
N LEU A 246 9.57 31.29 -2.53
CA LEU A 246 8.86 30.98 -3.78
C LEU A 246 9.65 30.01 -4.66
N SER A 247 10.97 30.18 -4.75
CA SER A 247 11.86 29.27 -5.49
C SER A 247 11.89 27.86 -4.88
N SER A 248 11.99 27.78 -3.54
CA SER A 248 11.90 26.51 -2.81
C SER A 248 10.53 25.85 -2.98
N LEU A 249 9.43 26.61 -2.92
CA LEU A 249 8.08 26.10 -3.14
C LEU A 249 7.88 25.58 -4.56
N ALA A 250 8.41 26.29 -5.57
CA ALA A 250 8.39 25.84 -6.96
C ALA A 250 9.18 24.54 -7.15
N SER A 251 10.36 24.44 -6.52
CA SER A 251 11.19 23.23 -6.55
C SER A 251 10.48 22.04 -5.88
N LEU A 252 9.83 22.27 -4.74
CA LEU A 252 9.04 21.25 -4.04
C LEU A 252 7.84 20.78 -4.89
N ASN A 253 7.13 21.70 -5.54
CA ASN A 253 6.01 21.36 -6.42
C ASN A 253 6.47 20.56 -7.64
N SER A 254 7.60 20.92 -8.25
CA SER A 254 8.18 20.13 -9.35
C SER A 254 8.56 18.72 -8.90
N ALA A 255 9.20 18.58 -7.74
CA ALA A 255 9.55 17.27 -7.18
C ALA A 255 8.30 16.42 -6.87
N LYS A 256 7.26 17.04 -6.30
CA LYS A 256 5.95 16.41 -6.07
C LYS A 256 5.33 15.91 -7.37
N GLN A 257 5.36 16.71 -8.43
CA GLN A 257 4.79 16.32 -9.72
C GLN A 257 5.54 15.13 -10.33
N ILE A 258 6.87 15.14 -10.28
CA ILE A 258 7.71 14.03 -10.74
C ILE A 258 7.36 12.74 -9.97
N ALA A 259 7.22 12.81 -8.65
CA ALA A 259 6.85 11.65 -7.84
C ALA A 259 5.44 11.12 -8.16
N VAL A 260 4.48 12.01 -8.39
CA VAL A 260 3.12 11.63 -8.81
C VAL A 260 3.11 10.96 -10.17
N ASP A 261 3.87 11.51 -11.13
CA ASP A 261 3.98 10.94 -12.48
C ASP A 261 4.65 9.55 -12.45
N LEU A 262 5.67 9.36 -11.61
CA LEU A 262 6.34 8.07 -11.43
C LEU A 262 5.41 7.03 -10.79
N ILE A 263 4.68 7.40 -9.73
CA ILE A 263 3.70 6.51 -9.09
C ILE A 263 2.63 6.10 -10.11
N LYS A 264 2.14 7.05 -10.90
CA LYS A 264 1.14 6.77 -11.92
C LYS A 264 1.68 5.81 -12.97
N HIS A 265 2.89 6.05 -13.49
CA HIS A 265 3.51 5.21 -14.49
C HIS A 265 3.69 3.76 -14.00
N VAL A 266 4.23 3.56 -12.80
CA VAL A 266 4.42 2.22 -12.21
C VAL A 266 3.07 1.53 -11.95
N THR A 267 2.06 2.29 -11.54
CA THR A 267 0.70 1.76 -11.32
C THR A 267 0.08 1.31 -12.64
N ASP A 268 0.20 2.13 -13.69
CA ASP A 268 -0.33 1.83 -15.02
C ASP A 268 0.39 0.60 -15.62
N GLU A 269 1.72 0.52 -15.51
CA GLU A 269 2.50 -0.67 -15.93
C GLU A 269 2.06 -1.93 -15.16
N GLY A 270 1.92 -1.86 -13.84
CA GLY A 270 1.48 -3.00 -13.04
C GLY A 270 0.05 -3.46 -13.37
N ILE A 271 -0.85 -2.53 -13.71
CA ILE A 271 -2.20 -2.87 -14.20
C ILE A 271 -2.14 -3.54 -15.57
N GLU A 272 -1.29 -3.06 -16.47
CA GLU A 272 -1.11 -3.64 -17.80
C GLU A 272 -0.55 -5.07 -17.72
N GLU A 273 0.50 -5.28 -16.91
CA GLU A 273 1.06 -6.61 -16.65
C GLU A 273 0.02 -7.58 -16.06
N LEU A 274 -0.72 -7.17 -15.02
CA LEU A 274 -1.78 -7.99 -14.43
C LEU A 274 -2.89 -8.33 -15.42
N THR A 275 -3.24 -7.38 -16.28
CA THR A 275 -4.26 -7.57 -17.31
C THR A 275 -3.79 -8.57 -18.36
N GLN A 276 -2.52 -8.48 -18.78
CA GLN A 276 -1.92 -9.42 -19.71
C GLN A 276 -1.81 -10.82 -19.11
N HIS A 277 -1.29 -10.94 -17.87
CA HIS A 277 -1.18 -12.22 -17.18
C HIS A 277 -2.54 -12.90 -17.00
N LYS A 278 -3.60 -12.12 -16.72
CA LYS A 278 -4.97 -12.63 -16.67
C LYS A 278 -5.45 -13.11 -18.04
N ALA A 279 -5.15 -12.39 -19.12
CA ALA A 279 -5.52 -12.80 -20.47
C ALA A 279 -4.83 -14.11 -20.86
N ASP A 280 -3.52 -14.21 -20.60
CA ASP A 280 -2.72 -15.40 -20.89
C ASP A 280 -3.23 -16.62 -20.09
N TYR A 281 -3.52 -16.45 -18.81
CA TYR A 281 -4.04 -17.53 -17.97
C TYR A 281 -5.44 -18.00 -18.40
N ILE A 282 -6.28 -17.10 -18.92
CA ILE A 282 -7.58 -17.47 -19.49
C ILE A 282 -7.40 -18.33 -20.74
N VAL A 283 -6.44 -17.97 -21.61
CA VAL A 283 -6.12 -18.76 -22.81
C VAL A 283 -5.62 -20.14 -22.42
N GLU A 284 -4.67 -20.22 -21.47
CA GLU A 284 -4.13 -21.48 -20.98
C GLU A 284 -5.21 -22.41 -20.38
N LEU A 285 -6.14 -21.86 -19.59
CA LEU A 285 -7.28 -22.60 -19.07
C LEU A 285 -8.23 -23.08 -20.17
N GLN A 286 -8.43 -22.28 -21.22
CA GLN A 286 -9.27 -22.66 -22.37
C GLN A 286 -8.62 -23.76 -23.20
N ASP A 287 -7.31 -23.69 -23.42
CA ASP A 287 -6.54 -24.71 -24.14
C ASP A 287 -6.52 -26.01 -23.34
N THR A 288 -6.19 -25.96 -22.05
CA THR A 288 -6.22 -27.13 -21.15
C THR A 288 -7.61 -27.79 -21.11
N LYS A 289 -8.67 -26.98 -21.06
CA LYS A 289 -10.05 -27.48 -21.11
C LYS A 289 -10.34 -28.16 -22.46
N THR A 290 -9.90 -27.56 -23.57
CA THR A 290 -10.12 -28.08 -24.92
C THR A 290 -9.39 -29.41 -25.11
N ASP A 291 -8.12 -29.47 -24.69
CA ASP A 291 -7.31 -30.69 -24.74
C ASP A 291 -7.93 -31.80 -23.88
N SER A 292 -8.38 -31.47 -22.67
CA SER A 292 -9.08 -32.44 -21.81
C SER A 292 -10.35 -33.00 -22.46
N ILE A 293 -11.15 -32.13 -23.09
CA ILE A 293 -12.37 -32.55 -23.82
C ILE A 293 -12.00 -33.45 -25.01
N ASN A 294 -10.95 -33.09 -25.76
CA ASN A 294 -10.49 -33.88 -26.91
C ASN A 294 -10.01 -35.26 -26.46
N SER A 295 -9.18 -35.34 -25.42
CA SER A 295 -8.71 -36.62 -24.85
C SER A 295 -9.88 -37.50 -24.39
N ILE A 296 -10.88 -36.92 -23.72
CA ILE A 296 -12.10 -37.65 -23.33
C ILE A 296 -12.84 -38.17 -24.57
N ASN A 297 -13.03 -37.33 -25.58
CA ASN A 297 -13.73 -37.73 -26.81
C ASN A 297 -12.98 -38.83 -27.57
N GLU A 298 -11.65 -38.77 -27.64
CA GLU A 298 -10.83 -39.81 -28.26
C GLU A 298 -10.91 -41.13 -27.49
N ALA A 299 -10.85 -41.09 -26.16
CA ALA A 299 -11.03 -42.26 -25.30
C ALA A 299 -12.42 -42.90 -25.51
N PHE A 300 -13.48 -42.10 -25.59
CA PHE A 300 -14.83 -42.61 -25.87
C PHE A 300 -14.99 -43.13 -27.30
N ALA A 301 -14.37 -42.50 -28.30
CA ALA A 301 -14.38 -42.98 -29.68
C ALA A 301 -13.65 -44.33 -29.82
N GLY A 302 -12.54 -44.51 -29.11
CA GLY A 302 -11.81 -45.78 -29.01
C GLY A 302 -12.65 -46.86 -28.33
N ALA A 303 -13.18 -46.58 -27.14
CA ALA A 303 -14.02 -47.51 -26.39
C ALA A 303 -15.29 -47.90 -27.16
N GLY A 304 -15.93 -46.96 -27.84
CA GLY A 304 -17.11 -47.20 -28.67
C GLY A 304 -16.84 -48.13 -29.85
N LYS A 305 -15.70 -47.98 -30.53
CA LYS A 305 -15.27 -48.91 -31.60
C LYS A 305 -15.05 -50.32 -31.07
N THR A 306 -14.39 -50.45 -29.92
CA THR A 306 -14.15 -51.76 -29.29
C THR A 306 -15.45 -52.42 -28.85
N PHE A 307 -16.37 -51.67 -28.23
CA PHE A 307 -17.69 -52.17 -27.85
C PHE A 307 -18.51 -52.64 -29.05
N MET A 308 -18.51 -51.86 -30.14
CA MET A 308 -19.23 -52.23 -31.37
C MET A 308 -18.62 -53.46 -32.06
N ALA A 309 -17.28 -53.60 -32.04
CA ALA A 309 -16.60 -54.78 -32.55
C ALA A 309 -16.97 -56.04 -31.74
N GLU A 310 -17.06 -55.93 -30.41
CA GLU A 310 -17.43 -57.04 -29.54
C GLU A 310 -18.90 -57.44 -29.71
N MET A 311 -19.81 -56.46 -29.86
CA MET A 311 -21.21 -56.70 -30.21
C MET A 311 -21.37 -57.39 -31.57
N ALA A 312 -20.56 -57.01 -32.57
CA ALA A 312 -20.56 -57.67 -33.87
C ALA A 312 -20.06 -59.13 -33.77
N ARG A 313 -19.03 -59.38 -32.95
CA ARG A 313 -18.49 -60.73 -32.69
C ARG A 313 -19.52 -61.63 -32.02
N LEU A 314 -20.17 -61.14 -30.96
CA LEU A 314 -21.25 -61.86 -30.27
C LEU A 314 -22.41 -62.21 -31.22
N ASN A 315 -22.83 -61.27 -32.06
CA ASN A 315 -23.86 -61.53 -33.06
C ASN A 315 -23.45 -62.63 -34.05
N ALA A 316 -22.19 -62.64 -34.50
CA ALA A 316 -21.67 -63.68 -35.39
C ALA A 316 -21.65 -65.06 -34.72
N GLU A 317 -21.27 -65.15 -33.44
CA GLU A 317 -21.31 -66.40 -32.67
C GLU A 317 -22.75 -66.93 -32.50
N ILE A 318 -23.71 -66.05 -32.19
CA ILE A 318 -25.13 -66.42 -32.09
C ILE A 318 -25.65 -66.97 -33.43
N LEU A 319 -25.27 -66.34 -34.55
CA LEU A 319 -25.62 -66.81 -35.89
C LEU A 319 -24.99 -68.18 -36.21
N GLY A 320 -23.72 -68.39 -35.81
CA GLY A 320 -23.02 -69.67 -35.95
C GLY A 320 -23.72 -70.80 -35.18
N ILE A 321 -24.03 -70.58 -33.91
CA ILE A 321 -24.74 -71.55 -33.06
C ILE A 321 -26.10 -71.90 -33.66
N LYS A 322 -26.85 -70.91 -34.15
CA LYS A 322 -28.13 -71.16 -34.83
C LYS A 322 -27.96 -72.01 -36.09
N GLY A 323 -26.91 -71.76 -36.88
CA GLY A 323 -26.60 -72.54 -38.08
C GLY A 323 -26.27 -74.00 -37.77
N GLU A 324 -25.44 -74.25 -36.75
CA GLU A 324 -25.08 -75.60 -36.32
C GLU A 324 -26.28 -76.37 -35.77
N LEU A 325 -27.16 -75.71 -35.00
CA LEU A 325 -28.38 -76.33 -34.49
C LEU A 325 -29.31 -76.80 -35.62
N ILE A 326 -29.44 -76.00 -36.68
CA ILE A 326 -30.21 -76.35 -37.88
C ILE A 326 -29.56 -77.53 -38.61
N ALA A 327 -28.22 -77.57 -38.70
CA ALA A 327 -27.50 -78.63 -39.38
C ALA A 327 -27.61 -80.00 -38.68
N PHE A 328 -27.48 -80.03 -37.35
CA PHE A 328 -27.53 -81.29 -36.58
C PHE A 328 -28.96 -81.80 -36.35
N GLY A 329 -29.96 -80.91 -36.25
CA GLY A 329 -31.34 -81.30 -35.97
C GLY A 329 -32.18 -81.71 -37.19
N LYS A 330 -31.73 -81.38 -38.41
CA LYS A 330 -32.54 -81.49 -39.64
C LYS A 330 -32.95 -82.92 -40.01
N ASP A 331 -32.10 -83.91 -39.78
CA ASP A 331 -32.28 -85.27 -40.30
C ASP A 331 -32.54 -86.33 -39.21
N PHE A 332 -32.68 -85.94 -37.94
CA PHE A 332 -32.95 -86.88 -36.84
C PHE A 332 -34.45 -87.09 -36.65
N LYS A 333 -34.94 -88.30 -36.89
CA LYS A 333 -36.32 -88.70 -36.61
C LYS A 333 -36.40 -89.45 -35.29
N THR A 334 -37.45 -89.18 -34.53
CA THR A 334 -37.77 -89.93 -33.32
C THR A 334 -39.22 -90.40 -33.41
N GLU A 335 -39.43 -91.69 -33.20
CA GLU A 335 -40.74 -92.32 -33.11
C GLU A 335 -40.99 -92.78 -31.68
N HIS A 336 -42.18 -92.49 -31.16
CA HIS A 336 -42.61 -92.92 -29.84
C HIS A 336 -43.74 -93.94 -29.97
N LEU A 337 -43.53 -95.12 -29.40
CA LEU A 337 -44.51 -96.19 -29.39
C LEU A 337 -45.09 -96.31 -27.98
N ALA A 338 -46.40 -96.07 -27.87
CA ALA A 338 -47.15 -96.10 -26.61
C ALA A 338 -48.11 -97.29 -26.51
N SER A 339 -48.20 -98.12 -27.56
CA SER A 339 -48.99 -99.36 -27.60
C SER A 339 -48.19 -100.47 -28.24
N SER A 340 -48.43 -101.71 -27.82
CA SER A 340 -47.81 -102.90 -28.41
C SER A 340 -48.15 -103.00 -29.89
N GLN A 341 -47.14 -103.06 -30.75
CA GLN A 341 -47.30 -103.14 -32.20
C GLN A 341 -46.06 -103.73 -32.86
N THR A 342 -46.18 -104.20 -34.09
CA THR A 342 -45.02 -104.50 -34.93
C THR A 342 -44.51 -103.20 -35.53
N TRP A 343 -43.28 -102.82 -35.17
CA TRP A 343 -42.57 -101.70 -35.77
C TRP A 343 -41.69 -102.21 -36.90
N THR A 344 -41.74 -101.57 -38.07
CA THR A 344 -40.91 -101.94 -39.22
C THR A 344 -39.89 -100.84 -39.48
N ALA A 345 -38.62 -101.22 -39.48
CA ALA A 345 -37.52 -100.32 -39.82
C ALA A 345 -37.74 -99.73 -41.22
N PRO A 346 -37.51 -98.42 -41.43
CA PRO A 346 -37.57 -97.80 -42.75
C PRO A 346 -36.81 -98.60 -43.81
N GLN A 347 -37.36 -98.67 -45.02
CA GLN A 347 -36.72 -99.34 -46.16
C GLN A 347 -35.37 -98.69 -46.48
N GLY A 348 -34.36 -99.48 -46.85
CA GLY A 348 -33.04 -98.98 -47.25
C GLY A 348 -31.86 -99.75 -46.64
N ALA A 349 -30.69 -99.10 -46.63
CA ALA A 349 -29.47 -99.66 -46.06
C ALA A 349 -29.57 -99.86 -44.55
N LYS A 350 -28.69 -100.71 -44.01
CA LYS A 350 -28.54 -100.94 -42.57
C LYS A 350 -28.24 -99.64 -41.82
N ARG A 351 -28.97 -99.36 -40.73
CA ARG A 351 -28.85 -98.12 -39.94
C ARG A 351 -28.74 -98.42 -38.44
N ASN A 352 -28.10 -97.49 -37.71
CA ASN A 352 -28.08 -97.51 -36.25
C ASN A 352 -29.31 -96.77 -35.72
N TYR A 353 -30.04 -97.44 -34.83
CA TYR A 353 -31.18 -96.91 -34.11
C TYR A 353 -30.80 -96.74 -32.65
N LEU A 354 -31.09 -95.57 -32.08
CA LEU A 354 -30.98 -95.30 -30.67
C LEU A 354 -32.33 -95.57 -30.02
N ILE A 355 -32.38 -96.60 -29.18
CA ILE A 355 -33.63 -97.10 -28.61
C ILE A 355 -33.61 -96.87 -27.11
N PHE A 356 -34.62 -96.18 -26.62
CA PHE A 356 -34.91 -96.03 -25.20
C PHE A 356 -36.17 -96.82 -24.86
N LEU A 357 -36.10 -97.62 -23.80
CA LEU A 357 -37.19 -98.43 -23.27
C LEU A 357 -37.46 -98.00 -21.83
N GLN A 358 -38.74 -97.95 -21.47
CA GLN A 358 -39.17 -97.91 -20.08
C GLN A 358 -40.28 -98.93 -19.86
N GLY A 359 -40.13 -99.80 -18.84
CA GLY A 359 -41.16 -100.75 -18.41
C GLY A 359 -42.40 -100.04 -17.89
N GLY A 360 -43.57 -100.72 -17.95
CA GLY A 360 -44.78 -100.20 -17.33
C GLY A 360 -44.56 -99.96 -15.84
N SER A 361 -45.11 -98.89 -15.27
CA SER A 361 -44.98 -98.68 -13.82
C SER A 361 -45.80 -99.72 -13.06
N GLY A 362 -45.40 -100.06 -11.83
CA GLY A 362 -46.25 -100.84 -10.93
C GLY A 362 -47.64 -100.20 -10.76
N TYR A 363 -48.64 -101.03 -10.47
CA TYR A 363 -49.99 -100.54 -10.20
C TYR A 363 -50.06 -99.89 -8.81
N ASP A 364 -50.80 -98.78 -8.70
CA ASP A 364 -51.05 -98.11 -7.43
C ASP A 364 -52.05 -98.92 -6.58
N ASN A 365 -51.82 -99.03 -5.28
CA ASN A 365 -52.66 -99.79 -4.33
C ASN A 365 -52.94 -101.25 -4.75
N SER A 366 -51.99 -101.88 -5.45
CA SER A 366 -52.07 -103.26 -5.93
C SER A 366 -50.71 -103.95 -5.81
N ALA A 367 -50.71 -105.25 -5.51
CA ALA A 367 -49.49 -106.07 -5.53
C ALA A 367 -49.03 -106.39 -6.97
N ASN A 368 -49.81 -106.01 -8.00
CA ASN A 368 -49.47 -106.30 -9.39
C ASN A 368 -48.31 -105.41 -9.86
N ASN A 369 -47.27 -106.04 -10.38
CA ASN A 369 -46.19 -105.34 -11.06
C ASN A 369 -46.65 -104.80 -12.42
N GLY A 370 -45.94 -103.80 -12.92
CA GLY A 370 -46.08 -103.34 -14.29
C GLY A 370 -45.65 -104.43 -15.26
N GLY A 371 -46.19 -104.38 -16.48
CA GLY A 371 -45.81 -105.23 -17.59
C GLY A 371 -44.41 -104.92 -18.10
N ILE A 372 -43.80 -105.93 -18.71
CA ILE A 372 -42.52 -105.84 -19.40
C ILE A 372 -42.69 -105.01 -20.68
N THR A 373 -41.77 -104.08 -20.92
CA THR A 373 -41.66 -103.39 -22.22
C THR A 373 -40.47 -103.96 -22.98
N SER A 374 -40.65 -104.31 -24.25
CA SER A 374 -39.61 -104.92 -25.07
C SER A 374 -39.60 -104.38 -26.50
N PHE A 375 -38.40 -104.37 -27.08
CA PHE A 375 -38.18 -104.09 -28.48
C PHE A 375 -37.66 -105.36 -29.16
N GLY A 376 -38.60 -106.22 -29.57
CA GLY A 376 -38.34 -107.58 -30.04
C GLY A 376 -37.56 -108.41 -29.03
N ASP A 377 -36.71 -109.29 -29.55
CA ASP A 377 -35.79 -110.10 -28.75
C ASP A 377 -34.48 -109.34 -28.42
N LEU A 378 -34.34 -108.08 -28.85
CA LEU A 378 -33.10 -107.31 -28.69
C LEU A 378 -32.89 -106.82 -27.25
N LYS A 379 -33.95 -106.29 -26.64
CA LYS A 379 -33.93 -105.84 -25.25
C LYS A 379 -35.34 -105.78 -24.67
N SER A 380 -35.47 -106.25 -23.45
CA SER A 380 -36.63 -106.03 -22.59
C SER A 380 -36.21 -105.39 -21.27
N VAL A 381 -37.13 -104.65 -20.67
CA VAL A 381 -37.00 -104.02 -19.35
C VAL A 381 -38.18 -104.40 -18.49
N GLN A 382 -37.94 -104.70 -17.22
CA GLN A 382 -39.00 -105.13 -16.32
C GLN A 382 -39.94 -103.98 -15.98
N GLY A 383 -41.22 -104.30 -15.75
CA GLY A 383 -42.14 -103.34 -15.17
C GLY A 383 -41.84 -103.10 -13.69
N GLY A 384 -42.31 -101.96 -13.18
CA GLY A 384 -42.08 -101.55 -11.81
C GLY A 384 -42.86 -102.43 -10.82
N LEU A 385 -42.40 -102.48 -9.58
CA LEU A 385 -43.08 -103.22 -8.52
C LEU A 385 -44.41 -102.54 -8.15
N GLY A 386 -45.47 -103.35 -8.02
CA GLY A 386 -46.73 -102.88 -7.45
C GLY A 386 -46.57 -102.49 -5.97
N SER A 387 -47.41 -101.59 -5.48
CA SER A 387 -47.48 -101.27 -4.05
C SER A 387 -48.90 -101.49 -3.53
N THR A 388 -49.08 -102.33 -2.50
CA THR A 388 -50.37 -102.55 -1.83
C THR A 388 -50.81 -101.35 -0.98
N ALA A 389 -49.93 -100.37 -0.77
CA ALA A 389 -50.23 -99.11 -0.11
C ALA A 389 -49.44 -97.96 -0.78
N GLY A 390 -50.12 -97.18 -1.62
CA GLY A 390 -49.54 -96.02 -2.29
C GLY A 390 -49.12 -96.29 -3.74
N ARG A 391 -48.17 -95.48 -4.23
CA ARG A 391 -47.80 -95.45 -5.65
C ARG A 391 -46.88 -96.61 -6.02
N GLY A 392 -47.20 -97.32 -7.11
CA GLY A 392 -46.30 -98.32 -7.71
C GLY A 392 -45.03 -97.67 -8.25
N SER A 393 -43.91 -98.42 -8.26
CA SER A 393 -42.62 -97.91 -8.71
C SER A 393 -42.57 -97.76 -10.23
N ASN A 394 -41.66 -96.92 -10.73
CA ASN A 394 -41.43 -96.84 -12.17
C ASN A 394 -40.80 -98.15 -12.67
N GLY A 395 -41.15 -98.55 -13.90
CA GLY A 395 -40.47 -99.65 -14.57
C GLY A 395 -39.02 -99.32 -14.88
N GLU A 396 -38.23 -100.36 -15.08
CA GLU A 396 -36.83 -100.23 -15.45
C GLU A 396 -36.70 -99.46 -16.76
N CYS A 397 -35.63 -98.67 -16.87
CA CYS A 397 -35.29 -97.96 -18.09
C CYS A 397 -34.00 -98.52 -18.67
N ALA A 398 -33.95 -98.65 -20.00
CA ALA A 398 -32.73 -99.02 -20.70
C ALA A 398 -32.57 -98.19 -21.97
N PHE A 399 -31.31 -97.90 -22.28
CA PHE A 399 -30.92 -97.30 -23.55
C PHE A 399 -29.93 -98.23 -24.24
N PHE A 400 -30.12 -98.44 -25.54
CA PHE A 400 -29.17 -99.20 -26.35
C PHE A 400 -29.21 -98.77 -27.81
N ALA A 401 -28.13 -99.06 -28.52
CA ALA A 401 -28.08 -98.91 -29.97
C ALA A 401 -28.29 -100.27 -30.64
N ALA A 402 -29.12 -100.31 -31.68
CA ALA A 402 -29.32 -101.50 -32.50
C ALA A 402 -29.01 -101.19 -33.98
N CYS A 403 -28.29 -102.09 -34.64
CA CYS A 403 -27.98 -101.97 -36.06
C CYS A 403 -28.89 -102.92 -36.84
N LEU A 404 -29.92 -102.39 -37.51
CA LEU A 404 -30.96 -103.18 -38.18
C LEU A 404 -30.92 -102.95 -39.69
N ASP A 405 -31.15 -104.02 -40.45
CA ASP A 405 -31.33 -103.95 -41.90
C ASP A 405 -32.66 -103.27 -42.23
N GLY A 406 -32.74 -102.58 -43.38
CA GLY A 406 -33.97 -101.91 -43.78
C GLY A 406 -35.14 -102.88 -43.96
N GLY A 407 -36.34 -102.48 -43.56
CA GLY A 407 -37.53 -103.33 -43.61
C GLY A 407 -37.62 -104.40 -42.51
N THR A 408 -36.66 -104.48 -41.58
CA THR A 408 -36.72 -105.40 -40.44
C THR A 408 -37.96 -105.11 -39.59
N SER A 409 -38.79 -106.12 -39.35
CA SER A 409 -39.96 -106.01 -38.48
C SER A 409 -39.63 -106.50 -37.07
N VAL A 410 -39.88 -105.65 -36.08
CA VAL A 410 -39.61 -105.88 -34.66
C VAL A 410 -40.92 -105.80 -33.91
N ASN A 411 -41.30 -106.86 -33.20
CA ASN A 411 -42.47 -106.83 -32.34
C ASN A 411 -42.16 -106.04 -31.07
N VAL A 412 -42.82 -104.92 -30.90
CA VAL A 412 -42.68 -104.05 -29.73
C VAL A 412 -43.81 -104.36 -28.76
N THR A 413 -43.46 -104.76 -27.54
CA THR A 413 -44.41 -104.96 -26.45
C THR A 413 -44.33 -103.76 -25.53
N ILE A 414 -45.45 -103.11 -25.27
CA ILE A 414 -45.57 -102.06 -24.26
C ILE A 414 -46.21 -102.66 -23.02
N GLY A 415 -45.48 -102.61 -21.91
CA GLY A 415 -45.93 -103.12 -20.63
C GLY A 415 -47.01 -102.23 -20.02
N GLU A 416 -48.10 -102.83 -19.55
CA GLU A 416 -49.18 -102.12 -18.85
C GLU A 416 -48.78 -101.73 -17.42
N GLY A 417 -49.53 -100.84 -16.79
CA GLY A 417 -49.23 -100.34 -15.46
C GLY A 417 -50.10 -99.15 -15.12
N ARG A 418 -49.81 -98.43 -14.03
CA ARG A 418 -50.42 -97.11 -13.81
C ARG A 418 -50.14 -96.17 -15.00
N SER A 419 -48.88 -96.12 -15.41
CA SER A 419 -48.48 -95.56 -16.69
C SER A 419 -47.89 -96.69 -17.52
N SER A 420 -48.40 -96.85 -18.74
CA SER A 420 -47.81 -97.76 -19.72
C SER A 420 -46.33 -97.46 -19.90
N GLY A 421 -45.57 -98.50 -20.20
CA GLY A 421 -44.21 -98.32 -20.67
C GLY A 421 -44.18 -97.55 -21.99
N PHE A 422 -42.99 -97.25 -22.48
CA PHE A 422 -42.85 -96.67 -23.81
C PHE A 422 -41.54 -97.08 -24.45
N VAL A 423 -41.53 -97.02 -25.77
CA VAL A 423 -40.32 -97.16 -26.58
C VAL A 423 -40.12 -95.89 -27.40
N SER A 424 -38.93 -95.30 -27.32
CA SER A 424 -38.50 -94.21 -28.19
C SER A 424 -37.43 -94.74 -29.13
N ILE A 425 -37.63 -94.57 -30.43
CA ILE A 425 -36.71 -95.04 -31.47
C ILE A 425 -36.24 -93.82 -32.23
N SER A 426 -34.96 -93.49 -32.11
CA SER A 426 -34.38 -92.34 -32.80
C SER A 426 -33.35 -92.76 -33.83
N TYR A 427 -33.40 -92.18 -35.01
CA TYR A 427 -32.55 -92.54 -36.14
C TYR A 427 -32.39 -91.39 -37.13
N SER A 428 -31.31 -91.42 -37.91
CA SER A 428 -31.16 -90.52 -39.06
C SER A 428 -32.12 -90.93 -40.18
N ALA A 429 -32.98 -90.01 -40.60
CA ALA A 429 -33.93 -90.17 -41.70
C ALA A 429 -33.22 -90.40 -43.04
N ASN A 430 -32.05 -89.77 -43.22
CA ASN A 430 -31.27 -89.79 -44.44
C ASN A 430 -29.90 -90.44 -44.16
N ASN A 431 -29.70 -91.62 -44.74
CA ASN A 431 -28.38 -92.21 -45.02
C ASN A 431 -28.40 -92.63 -46.48
#